data_AF-A0A3D6BHM2-F1
#
_entry.id   AF-A0A3D6BHM2-F1
#
_cell.length_a   1.000
_cell.length_b   1.000
_cell.length_c   1.000
_cell.angle_alpha   90.00
_cell.angle_beta   90.00
_cell.angle_gamma   90.00
#
_symmetry.space_group_name_H-M   'P 1'
#
loop_
_entity.id
_entity.type
_entity.pdbx_description
1 polymer ?
#
loop_
_entity_poly.entity_id
_entity_poly.type
_entity_poly.pdbx_seq_one_letter_code
_entity_poly.pdbx_strand_id
1 'polypeptide(L)' 'DKPLKYPLMFEVCQALIINKIDVLPYFDFNMDKVREFAHKRNPDIEIFPISAKTGEGVDAWCNWLEAQVRAWNE' A
#
# COMPACT_ATOMS: atom_id res chain seq x y z
N ASP A 1 0.70 -2.19 -13.92
CA ASP A 1 1.54 -3.25 -14.51
C ASP A 1 2.80 -3.63 -13.68
N LYS A 2 2.82 -3.39 -12.36
CA LYS A 2 3.88 -3.87 -11.45
C LYS A 2 3.52 -5.17 -10.71
N PRO A 3 2.26 -5.39 -10.27
CA PRO A 3 1.85 -6.66 -9.65
C PRO A 3 2.05 -7.88 -10.56
N LEU A 4 1.91 -7.69 -11.87
CA LEU A 4 2.13 -8.73 -12.87
C LEU A 4 3.62 -9.02 -13.16
N LYS A 5 4.51 -8.05 -12.87
CA LYS A 5 5.96 -8.19 -13.11
C LYS A 5 6.71 -8.77 -11.93
N TYR A 6 6.21 -8.62 -10.70
CA TYR A 6 6.84 -9.15 -9.47
C TYR A 6 5.81 -9.87 -8.58
N PRO A 7 5.21 -10.96 -9.07
CA PRO A 7 4.09 -11.61 -8.39
C PRO A 7 4.42 -12.00 -6.94
N LEU A 8 5.59 -12.59 -6.71
CA LEU A 8 6.03 -13.01 -5.37
C LEU A 8 6.08 -11.85 -4.37
N MET A 9 6.50 -10.66 -4.81
CA MET A 9 6.62 -9.50 -3.93
C MET A 9 5.26 -9.07 -3.38
N PHE A 10 4.19 -9.18 -4.18
CA PHE A 10 2.82 -8.84 -3.77
C PHE A 10 2.13 -9.97 -3.02
N GLU A 11 2.56 -11.22 -3.21
CA GLU A 11 2.05 -12.38 -2.47
C GLU A 11 2.59 -12.46 -1.04
N VAL A 12 3.82 -11.99 -0.80
CA VAL A 12 4.47 -12.08 0.52
C VAL A 12 4.44 -10.81 1.36
N CYS A 13 4.22 -9.64 0.74
CA CYS A 13 4.22 -8.39 1.51
C CYS A 13 2.94 -8.26 2.33
N GLN A 14 3.09 -7.84 3.59
CA GLN A 14 1.94 -7.55 4.46
C GLN A 14 1.37 -6.15 4.22
N ALA A 15 2.15 -5.24 3.64
CA ALA A 15 1.73 -3.88 3.36
C ALA A 15 2.21 -3.38 1.98
N LEU A 16 1.33 -2.65 1.31
CA LEU A 16 1.55 -1.98 0.03
C LEU A 16 1.40 -0.48 0.20
N ILE A 17 2.51 0.26 0.06
CA ILE A 17 2.50 1.72 0.13
C ILE A 17 2.43 2.29 -1.29
N ILE A 18 1.40 3.10 -1.55
CA ILE A 18 1.19 3.80 -2.82
C ILE A 18 1.45 5.28 -2.59
N ASN A 19 2.65 5.72 -2.92
CA ASN A 19 3.06 7.12 -2.74
C ASN A 19 2.62 8.01 -3.91
N LYS A 20 2.64 9.33 -3.67
CA LYS A 20 2.34 10.42 -4.60
C LYS A 20 0.86 10.54 -4.96
N ILE A 21 -0.03 10.30 -3.99
CA ILE A 21 -1.47 10.48 -4.24
C ILE A 21 -1.85 11.93 -4.58
N ASP A 22 -1.02 12.90 -4.18
CA ASP A 22 -1.19 14.32 -4.48
C ASP A 22 -1.19 14.66 -5.96
N VAL A 23 -0.63 13.79 -6.80
CA VAL A 23 -0.61 13.98 -8.26
C VAL A 23 -1.61 13.10 -9.01
N LEU A 24 -2.42 12.29 -8.32
CA LEU A 24 -3.45 11.45 -8.97
C LEU A 24 -4.35 12.23 -9.94
N PRO A 25 -4.79 13.48 -9.67
CA PRO A 25 -5.62 14.23 -10.61
C PRO A 25 -4.97 14.49 -11.98
N TYR A 26 -3.64 14.35 -12.08
CA TYR A 26 -2.87 14.58 -13.31
C TYR A 26 -2.53 13.29 -14.06
N PHE A 27 -2.91 12.11 -13.54
CA PHE A 27 -2.61 10.82 -14.15
C PHE A 27 -3.88 9.98 -14.29
N ASP A 28 -3.96 9.18 -15.36
CA ASP A 28 -4.99 8.14 -15.52
C ASP A 28 -4.69 6.91 -14.63
N PHE A 29 -4.53 7.14 -13.32
CA PHE A 29 -4.24 6.12 -12.35
C PHE A 29 -5.50 5.71 -11.59
N ASN A 30 -5.87 4.43 -11.70
CA ASN A 30 -7.07 3.90 -11.06
C ASN A 30 -6.70 3.15 -9.77
N MET A 31 -6.98 3.78 -8.62
CA MET A 31 -6.73 3.19 -7.30
C MET A 31 -7.55 1.92 -7.03
N ASP A 32 -8.78 1.84 -7.54
CA ASP A 32 -9.66 0.69 -7.30
C ASP A 32 -9.15 -0.56 -8.02
N LYS A 33 -8.63 -0.41 -9.24
CA LYS A 33 -7.95 -1.51 -9.95
C LYS A 33 -6.72 -1.99 -9.18
N VAL A 34 -5.98 -1.09 -8.53
CA VAL A 34 -4.83 -1.50 -7.72
C VAL A 34 -5.28 -2.33 -6.52
N ARG A 35 -6.33 -1.89 -5.82
CA ARG A 35 -6.92 -2.65 -4.69
C ARG A 35 -7.40 -4.02 -5.15
N GLU A 36 -8.15 -4.08 -6.24
CA GLU A 36 -8.65 -5.34 -6.80
C GLU A 36 -7.49 -6.31 -7.12
N PHE A 37 -6.44 -5.85 -7.80
CA PHE A 37 -5.32 -6.70 -8.16
C PHE A 37 -4.46 -7.10 -6.96
N ALA A 38 -4.29 -6.22 -5.97
CA ALA A 38 -3.56 -6.52 -4.74
C ALA A 38 -4.28 -7.61 -3.94
N HIS A 39 -5.57 -7.45 -3.67
CA HIS A 39 -6.35 -8.45 -2.92
C HIS A 39 -6.55 -9.76 -3.67
N LYS A 40 -6.57 -9.74 -5.02
CA LYS A 40 -6.56 -10.97 -5.82
C LYS A 40 -5.30 -11.81 -5.64
N ARG A 41 -4.17 -11.19 -5.25
CA ARG A 41 -2.89 -11.87 -5.03
C ARG A 41 -2.66 -12.19 -3.56
N ASN A 42 -2.95 -11.25 -2.68
CA ASN A 42 -2.85 -11.39 -1.25
C ASN A 42 -4.07 -10.74 -0.60
N PRO A 43 -5.08 -11.52 -0.19
CA PRO A 43 -6.29 -11.00 0.43
C PRO A 43 -6.02 -10.17 1.69
N ASP A 44 -4.97 -10.52 2.44
CA ASP A 44 -4.62 -9.95 3.73
C ASP A 44 -3.65 -8.75 3.63
N ILE A 45 -3.34 -8.29 2.41
CA ILE A 45 -2.45 -7.15 2.20
C ILE A 45 -3.11 -5.84 2.63
N GLU A 46 -2.41 -5.08 3.47
CA GLU A 46 -2.83 -3.73 3.85
C GLU A 46 -2.35 -2.71 2.83
N ILE A 47 -3.21 -1.77 2.42
CA ILE A 47 -2.90 -0.82 1.34
C ILE A 47 -2.95 0.61 1.88
N PHE A 48 -1.82 1.31 1.80
CA PHE A 48 -1.64 2.66 2.30
C PHE A 48 -1.43 3.66 1.15
N PRO A 49 -2.47 4.38 0.71
CA PRO A 49 -2.32 5.54 -0.15
C PRO A 49 -1.71 6.69 0.65
N ILE A 50 -0.55 7.19 0.22
CA ILE A 50 0.14 8.28 0.90
C ILE A 50 0.64 9.36 -0.07
N SER A 51 0.87 10.56 0.46
CA SER A 51 1.74 11.55 -0.17
C SER A 51 2.85 11.92 0.79
N ALA A 52 4.08 11.53 0.44
CA ALA A 52 5.27 11.97 1.17
C ALA A 52 5.52 13.49 1.06
N LYS A 53 4.84 14.19 0.14
CA LYS A 53 4.93 15.64 -0.04
C LYS A 53 4.00 16.39 0.91
N THR A 54 2.76 15.93 1.05
CA THR A 54 1.75 16.60 1.89
C THR A 54 1.63 16.01 3.28
N GLY A 55 2.16 14.79 3.49
CA GLY A 55 2.01 14.03 4.74
C GLY A 55 0.72 13.20 4.77
N GLU A 56 -0.16 13.32 3.78
CA GLU A 56 -1.42 12.57 3.73
C GLU A 56 -1.17 11.06 3.79
N GLY A 57 -1.90 10.36 4.66
CA GLY A 57 -1.85 8.90 4.80
C GLY A 57 -0.60 8.36 5.52
N VAL A 58 0.41 9.18 5.81
CA VAL A 58 1.64 8.74 6.47
C VAL A 58 1.37 8.25 7.89
N ASP A 59 0.52 8.95 8.65
CA ASP A 59 0.19 8.55 10.03
C ASP A 59 -0.49 7.18 10.09
N ALA A 60 -1.41 6.89 9.16
CA ALA A 60 -2.08 5.60 9.09
C ALA A 60 -1.10 4.45 8.84
N TRP A 61 -0.14 4.67 7.92
CA TRP A 61 0.95 3.73 7.65
C TRP A 61 1.84 3.53 8.89
N CYS A 62 2.29 4.61 9.52
CA CYS A 62 3.15 4.54 10.70
C CYS A 62 2.46 3.83 11.87
N ASN A 63 1.19 4.15 12.14
CA ASN A 63 0.42 3.52 13.21
C ASN A 63 0.29 2.01 13.00
N TRP A 64 0.07 1.56 11.76
CA TRP A 64 0.05 0.14 11.44
C TRP A 64 1.43 -0.49 11.69
N LEU A 65 2.51 0.14 11.24
CA LEU A 65 3.86 -0.37 11.46
C LEU A 65 4.21 -0.48 12.94
N GLU A 66 3.85 0.53 13.75
CA GLU A 66 4.03 0.50 15.20
C GLU A 66 3.27 -0.65 15.84
N ALA A 67 2.03 -0.91 15.42
CA ALA A 67 1.26 -2.06 15.89
C ALA A 67 1.94 -3.39 15.55
N GLN A 68 2.47 -3.55 14.33
CA GLN A 68 3.20 -4.75 13.93
C GLN A 68 4.49 -4.95 14.75
N VAL A 69 5.22 -3.88 15.04
CA VAL A 69 6.42 -3.93 15.89
C VAL A 69 6.06 -4.30 17.33
N ARG A 70 4.95 -3.77 17.88
CA ARG A 70 4.48 -4.14 19.22
C ARG A 70 4.12 -5.63 19.28
N ALA A 71 3.32 -6.11 18.34
CA ALA A 71 2.91 -7.52 18.27
C ALA A 71 4.09 -8.48 18.08
N TRP A 72 5.18 -8.05 17.43
CA TRP A 72 6.39 -8.86 17.28
C TRP A 72 7.24 -8.96 18.55
N ASN A 73 7.18 -7.95 19.44
CA ASN A 73 7.95 -7.91 20.68
C ASN A 73 7.25 -8.61 21.87
N GLU A 74 5.99 -9.04 21.69
CA GLU A 74 5.22 -9.84 22.64
C GLU A 74 5.45 -11.34 22.43
#